data_AF-A0A651FW30-F1
#
_entry.id   AF-A0A651FW30-F1
#
_cell.length_a   1.000
_cell.length_b   1.000
_cell.length_c   1.000
_cell.angle_alpha   90.00
_cell.angle_beta   90.00
_cell.angle_gamma   90.00
#
_symmetry.space_group_name_H-M   'P 1'
#
loop_
_entity.id
_entity.type
_entity.pdbx_description
1 polymer ?
#
loop_
_entity_poly.entity_id
_entity_poly.type
_entity_poly.pdbx_seq_one_letter_code
_entity_poly.pdbx_strand_id
1 'polypeptide(L)'
;MLPPPKGLVKSIEQVCVVVNDLDKTIEEFVEKAGIGPWAVYTYAPPDLKNMRVRGVETSYGMRLALAWTGTFMWEVIQPLHGPSIYREFLDRHGEGMHHVLVQHTCGSLPEAIAEFERRGCPAAMEGHYKGTDFAYIETDGPLKMILELVQRPTTPGYRRPDPERWYPFVPEVPFT
;
A
#
# COMPACT_ATOMS: atom_id res chain seq x y z
N MET A 1 -27.51 -3.30 -20.10
CA MET A 1 -26.39 -3.09 -19.16
C MET A 1 -25.17 -2.77 -20.00
N LEU A 2 -24.57 -1.58 -19.85
CA LEU A 2 -23.31 -1.29 -20.55
C LEU A 2 -22.26 -2.30 -20.08
N PRO A 3 -21.43 -2.87 -20.98
CA PRO A 3 -20.33 -3.71 -20.56
C PRO A 3 -19.47 -2.93 -19.56
N PRO A 4 -18.96 -3.57 -18.50
CA PRO A 4 -18.03 -2.90 -17.59
C PRO A 4 -16.90 -2.30 -18.43
N PRO A 5 -16.49 -1.04 -18.21
CA PRO A 5 -15.40 -0.46 -18.98
C PRO A 5 -14.20 -1.41 -18.94
N LYS A 6 -13.83 -1.93 -20.12
CA LYS A 6 -12.57 -2.64 -20.31
C LYS A 6 -11.47 -1.63 -19.98
N GLY A 7 -10.52 -2.01 -19.13
CA GLY A 7 -9.35 -1.18 -18.80
C GLY A 7 -9.50 -0.23 -17.61
N LEU A 8 -10.36 -0.54 -16.62
CA LEU A 8 -10.41 0.23 -15.36
C LEU A 8 -9.03 0.29 -14.67
N VAL A 9 -8.34 -0.85 -14.60
CA VAL A 9 -6.94 -0.94 -14.16
C VAL A 9 -6.03 -0.76 -15.38
N LYS A 10 -5.07 0.17 -15.29
CA LYS A 10 -4.13 0.53 -16.37
C LYS A 10 -2.77 -0.14 -16.24
N SER A 11 -2.24 -0.19 -15.03
CA SER A 11 -0.90 -0.73 -14.73
C SER A 11 -0.82 -1.20 -13.29
N ILE A 12 0.22 -1.99 -13.01
CA ILE A 12 0.63 -2.41 -11.67
C ILE A 12 1.93 -1.70 -11.35
N GLU A 13 2.06 -1.14 -10.15
CA GLU A 13 3.25 -0.35 -9.74
C GLU A 13 3.99 -0.95 -8.55
N GLN A 14 3.31 -1.75 -7.73
CA GLN A 14 3.85 -2.26 -6.46
C GLN A 14 3.39 -3.69 -6.22
N VAL A 15 4.25 -4.45 -5.53
CA VAL A 15 3.83 -5.63 -4.76
C VAL A 15 4.18 -5.42 -3.30
N CYS A 16 3.24 -5.79 -2.41
CA CYS A 16 3.42 -5.73 -0.98
C CYS A 16 3.42 -7.12 -0.34
N VAL A 17 4.35 -7.34 0.58
CA VAL A 17 4.29 -8.44 1.55
C VAL A 17 4.03 -7.91 2.96
N VAL A 18 3.23 -8.63 3.73
CA VAL A 18 2.98 -8.32 5.14
C VAL A 18 3.71 -9.33 6.01
N VAL A 19 4.40 -8.83 7.04
CA VAL A 19 5.29 -9.59 7.92
C VAL A 19 5.13 -9.18 9.38
N ASN A 20 5.61 -10.01 10.30
CA ASN A 20 5.66 -9.71 11.73
C ASN A 20 6.90 -8.91 12.13
N ASP A 21 8.01 -9.05 11.39
CA ASP A 21 9.28 -8.38 11.65
C ASP A 21 9.85 -7.74 10.36
N LEU A 22 9.65 -6.44 10.22
CA LEU A 22 10.08 -5.66 9.06
C LEU A 22 11.61 -5.62 8.95
N ASP A 23 12.31 -5.43 10.07
CA ASP A 23 13.76 -5.20 10.06
C ASP A 23 14.49 -6.47 9.62
N LYS A 24 14.10 -7.62 10.19
CA LYS A 24 14.62 -8.93 9.77
C LYS A 24 14.26 -9.23 8.31
N THR A 25 13.04 -8.89 7.88
CA THR A 25 12.59 -9.19 6.52
C THR A 25 13.40 -8.41 5.47
N ILE A 26 13.61 -7.10 5.67
CA ILE A 26 14.37 -6.29 4.70
C ILE A 26 15.86 -6.65 4.69
N GLU A 27 16.43 -7.08 5.82
CA GLU A 27 17.77 -7.67 5.89
C GLU A 27 17.86 -8.89 4.98
N GLU A 28 16.91 -9.82 5.11
CA GLU A 28 16.88 -11.04 4.29
C GLU A 28 16.62 -10.75 2.80
N PHE A 29 15.82 -9.75 2.47
CA PHE A 29 15.66 -9.30 1.08
C PHE A 29 16.96 -8.77 0.48
N VAL A 30 17.75 -8.04 1.27
CA VAL A 30 19.06 -7.54 0.83
C VAL A 30 20.02 -8.72 0.65
N GLU A 31 20.19 -9.55 1.69
CA GLU A 31 21.21 -10.59 1.71
C GLU A 31 20.92 -11.75 0.75
N LYS A 32 19.65 -12.14 0.60
CA LYS A 32 19.28 -13.31 -0.22
C LYS A 32 18.79 -12.96 -1.61
N ALA A 33 18.06 -11.84 -1.75
CA ALA A 33 17.44 -11.47 -3.02
C ALA A 33 18.13 -10.27 -3.70
N GLY A 34 19.03 -9.56 -3.00
CA GLY A 34 19.67 -8.35 -3.52
C GLY A 34 18.70 -7.18 -3.73
N ILE A 35 17.55 -7.17 -3.04
CA ILE A 35 16.55 -6.10 -3.18
C ILE A 35 16.82 -5.04 -2.11
N GLY A 36 17.05 -3.80 -2.56
CA GLY A 36 17.31 -2.63 -1.73
C GLY A 36 17.98 -1.50 -2.53
N PRO A 37 18.42 -0.41 -1.88
CA PRO A 37 18.19 -0.10 -0.47
C PRO A 37 16.72 0.23 -0.18
N TRP A 38 16.32 0.03 1.08
CA TRP A 38 14.99 0.22 1.61
C TRP A 38 14.85 1.57 2.31
N ALA A 39 13.85 2.35 1.92
CA ALA A 39 13.38 3.53 2.64
C ALA A 39 12.32 3.12 3.66
N VAL A 40 12.58 3.32 4.96
CA VAL A 40 11.70 2.87 6.04
C VAL A 40 10.91 4.04 6.62
N TYR A 41 9.62 3.81 6.87
CA TYR A 41 8.66 4.78 7.36
C TYR A 41 7.78 4.20 8.47
N THR A 42 7.28 5.07 9.35
CA THR A 42 6.19 4.76 10.28
C THR A 42 4.96 5.60 9.93
N TYR A 43 3.85 4.90 9.70
CA TYR A 43 2.54 5.49 9.46
C TYR A 43 1.69 5.27 10.71
N ALA A 44 1.53 6.33 11.50
CA ALA A 44 0.76 6.34 12.73
C ALA A 44 0.19 7.73 13.00
N PRO A 45 -0.84 7.87 13.85
CA PRO A 45 -1.30 9.17 14.33
C PRO A 45 -0.15 9.98 14.97
N PRO A 46 -0.14 11.31 14.85
CA PRO A 46 -1.17 12.15 14.25
C PRO A 46 -1.05 12.31 12.72
N ASP A 47 0.00 11.78 12.10
CA ASP A 47 0.26 11.97 10.65
C ASP A 47 -0.62 11.06 9.78
N LEU A 48 -0.94 9.86 10.26
CA LEU A 48 -1.94 8.97 9.67
C LEU A 48 -3.34 9.35 10.17
N LYS A 49 -4.22 9.71 9.23
CA LYS A 49 -5.57 10.26 9.49
C LYS A 49 -6.61 9.59 8.58
N ASN A 50 -7.88 9.94 8.77
CA ASN A 50 -9.02 9.48 7.96
C ASN A 50 -9.08 7.96 7.82
N MET A 51 -8.71 7.26 8.91
CA MET A 51 -8.55 5.82 8.92
C MET A 51 -9.90 5.12 9.04
N ARG A 52 -10.18 4.19 8.13
CA ARG A 52 -11.37 3.32 8.20
C ARG A 52 -10.97 1.89 7.92
N VAL A 53 -11.58 0.95 8.65
CA VAL A 53 -11.42 -0.49 8.43
C VAL A 53 -12.82 -1.08 8.40
N ARG A 54 -13.16 -1.83 7.33
CA ARG A 54 -14.51 -2.37 7.10
C ARG A 54 -15.61 -1.30 7.20
N GLY A 55 -15.31 -0.08 6.74
CA GLY A 55 -16.23 1.07 6.81
C GLY A 55 -16.37 1.73 8.19
N VAL A 56 -15.64 1.28 9.20
CA VAL A 56 -15.69 1.83 10.57
C VAL A 56 -14.45 2.69 10.83
N GLU A 57 -14.64 3.90 11.37
CA GLU A 57 -13.53 4.75 11.82
C GLU A 57 -12.68 4.00 12.85
N THR A 58 -11.41 3.79 12.53
CA THR A 58 -10.54 2.88 13.28
C THR A 58 -9.12 3.41 13.30
N SER A 59 -8.58 3.64 14.49
CA SER A 59 -7.15 3.99 14.61
C SER A 59 -6.29 2.75 14.42
N TYR A 60 -5.34 2.83 13.48
CA TYR A 60 -4.31 1.81 13.27
C TYR A 60 -2.96 2.47 12.96
N GLY A 61 -1.91 1.66 12.94
CA GLY A 61 -0.60 2.10 12.46
C GLY A 61 0.19 0.96 11.86
N MET A 62 1.17 1.28 11.03
CA MET A 62 2.10 0.32 10.43
C MET A 62 3.50 0.92 10.27
N ARG A 63 4.49 0.05 10.19
CA ARG A 63 5.77 0.37 9.55
C ARG A 63 5.74 -0.16 8.13
N LEU A 64 6.40 0.55 7.22
CA LEU A 64 6.59 0.09 5.86
C LEU A 64 7.98 0.42 5.35
N ALA A 65 8.50 -0.45 4.49
CA ALA A 65 9.78 -0.30 3.85
C ALA A 65 9.60 -0.41 2.34
N LEU A 66 10.20 0.52 1.61
CA LEU A 66 10.06 0.63 0.16
C LEU A 66 11.41 0.51 -0.54
N ALA A 67 11.48 -0.33 -1.56
CA ALA A 67 12.61 -0.46 -2.47
C ALA A 67 12.13 -0.48 -3.91
N TRP A 68 13.01 -0.19 -4.87
CA TRP A 68 12.65 -0.12 -6.28
C TRP A 68 13.57 -0.98 -7.15
N THR A 69 12.99 -1.58 -8.19
CA THR A 69 13.72 -2.20 -9.29
C THR A 69 13.21 -1.59 -10.59
N GLY A 70 13.99 -0.67 -11.16
CA GLY A 70 13.50 0.19 -12.24
C GLY A 70 12.31 1.02 -11.77
N THR A 71 11.18 0.91 -12.46
CA THR A 71 9.94 1.63 -12.13
C THR A 71 9.00 0.86 -11.21
N PHE A 72 9.36 -0.37 -10.80
CA PHE A 72 8.52 -1.24 -9.98
C PHE A 72 8.91 -1.15 -8.51
N MET A 73 7.92 -1.07 -7.61
CA MET A 73 8.10 -0.90 -6.18
C MET A 73 7.88 -2.21 -5.40
N TRP A 74 8.81 -2.52 -4.53
CA TRP A 74 8.68 -3.54 -3.50
C TRP A 74 8.29 -2.87 -2.20
N GLU A 75 7.30 -3.44 -1.51
CA GLU A 75 6.88 -2.97 -0.21
C GLU A 75 6.84 -4.13 0.81
N VAL A 76 7.34 -3.85 2.00
CA VAL A 76 7.21 -4.71 3.18
C VAL A 76 6.46 -3.94 4.25
N ILE A 77 5.36 -4.49 4.78
CA ILE A 77 4.55 -3.88 5.83
C ILE A 77 4.57 -4.73 7.09
N GLN A 78 4.74 -4.06 8.24
CA GLN A 78 4.50 -4.62 9.56
C GLN A 78 3.42 -3.81 10.30
N PRO A 79 2.25 -4.39 10.61
CA PRO A 79 1.22 -3.69 11.39
C PRO A 79 1.69 -3.45 12.85
N LEU A 80 1.44 -2.25 13.38
CA LEU A 80 1.89 -1.80 14.71
C LEU A 80 0.82 -1.89 15.80
N HIS A 81 -0.27 -1.12 15.67
CA HIS A 81 -1.41 -1.15 16.58
C HIS A 81 -2.74 -1.08 15.80
N GLY A 82 -3.85 -1.36 16.50
CA GLY A 82 -5.20 -1.24 15.96
C GLY A 82 -5.62 -2.35 14.99
N PRO A 83 -6.93 -2.55 14.77
CA PRO A 83 -7.44 -3.44 13.72
C PRO A 83 -6.97 -2.97 12.33
N SER A 84 -6.57 -3.90 11.47
CA SER A 84 -6.23 -3.63 10.06
C SER A 84 -6.32 -4.90 9.24
N ILE A 85 -6.50 -4.75 7.92
CA ILE A 85 -6.51 -5.90 6.99
C ILE A 85 -5.17 -6.65 6.99
N TYR A 86 -4.07 -5.97 7.37
CA TYR A 86 -2.77 -6.60 7.54
C TYR A 86 -2.75 -7.59 8.70
N ARG A 87 -3.34 -7.24 9.85
CA ARG A 87 -3.49 -8.18 10.97
C ARG A 87 -4.41 -9.33 10.59
N GLU A 88 -5.55 -9.02 9.99
CA GLU A 88 -6.47 -10.04 9.52
C GLU A 88 -5.77 -11.04 8.57
N PHE A 89 -4.90 -10.55 7.69
CA PHE A 89 -4.11 -11.38 6.79
C PHE A 89 -3.11 -12.26 7.54
N LEU A 90 -2.33 -11.68 8.45
CA LEU A 90 -1.37 -12.42 9.28
C LEU A 90 -2.07 -13.52 10.10
N ASP A 91 -3.21 -13.21 10.71
CA ASP A 91 -3.98 -14.16 11.53
C ASP A 91 -4.54 -15.33 10.71
N ARG A 92 -4.95 -15.07 9.46
CA ARG A 92 -5.55 -16.09 8.58
C ARG A 92 -4.55 -16.89 7.77
N HIS A 93 -3.45 -16.27 7.35
CA HIS A 93 -2.55 -16.80 6.32
C HIS A 93 -1.08 -16.84 6.76
N GLY A 94 -0.72 -16.16 7.84
CA GLY A 94 0.67 -15.89 8.18
C GLY A 94 1.28 -14.80 7.29
N GLU A 95 2.61 -14.72 7.28
CA GLU A 95 3.37 -13.76 6.49
C GLU A 95 3.29 -14.10 4.98
N GLY A 96 3.23 -13.08 4.12
CA GLY A 96 3.19 -13.32 2.68
C GLY A 96 2.74 -12.13 1.84
N MET A 97 2.58 -12.37 0.53
CA MET A 97 2.11 -11.37 -0.43
C MET A 97 0.66 -10.99 -0.16
N HIS A 98 0.43 -9.69 0.04
CA HIS A 98 -0.85 -9.17 0.51
C HIS A 98 -1.63 -8.43 -0.57
N HIS A 99 -1.00 -7.47 -1.24
CA HIS A 99 -1.68 -6.61 -2.22
C HIS A 99 -0.75 -6.18 -3.35
N VAL A 100 -1.36 -5.61 -4.39
CA VAL A 100 -0.66 -4.89 -5.44
C VAL A 100 -1.25 -3.49 -5.60
N LEU A 101 -0.39 -2.49 -5.79
CA LEU A 101 -0.84 -1.14 -6.14
C LEU A 101 -1.11 -1.06 -7.63
N VAL A 102 -2.26 -0.51 -8.00
CA VAL A 102 -2.67 -0.36 -9.39
C VAL A 102 -3.04 1.08 -9.73
N GLN A 103 -2.75 1.48 -10.97
CA GLN A 103 -3.28 2.72 -11.55
C GLN A 103 -4.66 2.48 -12.15
N HIS A 104 -5.57 3.44 -11.98
CA HIS A 104 -6.92 3.36 -12.51
C HIS A 104 -7.25 4.48 -13.52
N THR A 105 -8.35 4.34 -14.24
CA THR A 105 -8.85 5.36 -15.19
C THR A 105 -9.72 6.44 -14.57
N CYS A 106 -10.24 6.26 -13.36
CA CYS A 106 -11.13 7.24 -12.71
C CYS A 106 -10.42 8.56 -12.42
N GLY A 107 -11.19 9.65 -12.33
CA GLY A 107 -10.64 11.00 -12.14
C GLY A 107 -10.16 11.28 -10.72
N SER A 108 -10.64 10.51 -9.74
CA SER A 108 -10.23 10.60 -8.34
C SER A 108 -10.33 9.26 -7.61
N LEU A 109 -9.68 9.16 -6.44
CA LEU A 109 -9.77 7.97 -5.58
C LEU A 109 -11.20 7.68 -5.10
N PRO A 110 -12.02 8.65 -4.64
CA PRO A 110 -13.42 8.38 -4.29
C PRO A 110 -14.25 7.84 -5.46
N GLU A 111 -14.04 8.34 -6.68
CA GLU A 111 -14.69 7.79 -7.88
C GLU A 111 -14.25 6.35 -8.16
N ALA A 112 -12.97 6.03 -7.97
CA ALA A 112 -12.45 4.69 -8.13
C ALA A 112 -13.05 3.71 -7.11
N ILE A 113 -13.07 4.11 -5.82
CA ILE A 113 -13.70 3.32 -4.74
C ILE A 113 -15.16 3.04 -5.08
N ALA A 114 -15.94 4.06 -5.44
CA ALA A 114 -17.35 3.91 -5.79
C ALA A 114 -17.56 2.97 -7.00
N GLU A 115 -16.68 3.03 -8.00
CA GLU A 115 -16.76 2.15 -9.16
C GLU A 115 -16.41 0.69 -8.83
N PHE A 116 -15.45 0.44 -7.94
CA PHE A 116 -15.15 -0.91 -7.43
C PHE A 116 -16.28 -1.44 -6.53
N GLU A 117 -16.85 -0.61 -5.67
CA GLU A 117 -18.02 -0.96 -4.84
C GLU A 117 -19.22 -1.35 -5.70
N ARG A 118 -19.50 -0.59 -6.77
CA ARG A 118 -20.57 -0.92 -7.74
C ARG A 118 -20.35 -2.28 -8.43
N ARG A 119 -19.11 -2.79 -8.41
CA ARG A 119 -18.72 -4.11 -8.95
C ARG A 119 -18.65 -5.19 -7.87
N GLY A 120 -19.05 -4.89 -6.64
CA GLY A 120 -19.02 -5.82 -5.52
C GLY A 120 -17.65 -5.99 -4.89
N CYS A 121 -16.73 -5.06 -5.11
CA CYS A 121 -15.39 -5.04 -4.49
C CYS A 121 -15.31 -3.83 -3.54
N PRO A 122 -15.67 -3.97 -2.26
CA PRO A 122 -15.70 -2.84 -1.33
C PRO A 122 -14.31 -2.40 -0.87
N ALA A 123 -14.20 -1.15 -0.41
CA ALA A 123 -13.02 -0.71 0.33
C ALA A 123 -12.97 -1.41 1.70
N ALA A 124 -11.88 -2.13 1.97
CA ALA A 124 -11.66 -2.85 3.21
C ALA A 124 -10.84 -2.06 4.23
N MET A 125 -9.92 -1.21 3.75
CA MET A 125 -9.15 -0.30 4.60
C MET A 125 -8.82 0.98 3.84
N GLU A 126 -8.86 2.12 4.51
CA GLU A 126 -8.61 3.44 3.95
C GLU A 126 -7.77 4.28 4.92
N GLY A 127 -6.95 5.19 4.41
CA GLY A 127 -6.25 6.17 5.23
C GLY A 127 -5.62 7.31 4.43
N HIS A 128 -5.17 8.32 5.17
CA HIS A 128 -4.47 9.48 4.64
C HIS A 128 -3.14 9.67 5.37
N TYR A 129 -2.04 9.77 4.65
CA TYR A 129 -0.72 10.06 5.22
C TYR A 129 0.01 11.14 4.41
N LYS A 130 0.31 12.26 5.07
CA LYS A 130 1.13 13.37 4.53
C LYS A 130 0.81 13.72 3.07
N GLY A 131 -0.47 13.98 2.79
CA GLY A 131 -0.96 14.40 1.48
C GLY A 131 -1.33 13.25 0.53
N THR A 132 -1.04 12.00 0.87
CA THR A 132 -1.44 10.83 0.08
C THR A 132 -2.67 10.16 0.69
N ASP A 133 -3.72 10.01 -0.10
CA ASP A 133 -4.87 9.16 0.22
C ASP A 133 -4.64 7.76 -0.35
N PHE A 134 -5.02 6.73 0.40
CA PHE A 134 -4.94 5.34 -0.04
C PHE A 134 -6.17 4.55 0.38
N ALA A 135 -6.54 3.56 -0.43
CA ALA A 135 -7.59 2.61 -0.14
C ALA A 135 -7.25 1.21 -0.66
N TYR A 136 -7.60 0.20 0.12
CA TYR A 136 -7.45 -1.21 -0.21
C TYR A 136 -8.81 -1.77 -0.59
N ILE A 137 -8.94 -2.20 -1.83
CA ILE A 137 -10.14 -2.82 -2.38
C ILE A 137 -10.03 -4.33 -2.18
N GLU A 138 -10.99 -4.87 -1.43
CA GLU A 138 -11.10 -6.32 -1.28
C GLU A 138 -11.70 -6.91 -2.55
N THR A 139 -11.00 -7.89 -3.12
CA THR A 139 -11.51 -8.65 -4.26
C THR A 139 -11.75 -10.08 -3.82
N ASP A 140 -12.97 -10.33 -3.35
CA ASP A 140 -13.39 -11.64 -2.88
C ASP A 140 -13.60 -12.63 -4.05
N GLY A 141 -13.80 -13.90 -3.71
CA GLY A 141 -14.14 -14.93 -4.70
C GLY A 141 -12.96 -15.27 -5.63
N PRO A 142 -13.12 -15.27 -6.97
CA PRO A 142 -12.11 -15.77 -7.90
C PRO A 142 -10.90 -14.85 -8.10
N LEU A 143 -10.95 -13.60 -7.63
CA LEU A 143 -9.86 -12.63 -7.84
C LEU A 143 -8.69 -12.83 -6.87
N LYS A 144 -8.97 -13.34 -5.65
CA LYS A 144 -7.97 -13.86 -4.70
C LYS A 144 -6.86 -12.87 -4.31
N MET A 145 -7.13 -11.57 -4.40
CA MET A 145 -6.12 -10.54 -4.12
C MET A 145 -6.73 -9.28 -3.52
N ILE A 146 -5.88 -8.38 -3.07
CA ILE A 146 -6.27 -7.04 -2.64
C ILE A 146 -5.63 -6.05 -3.62
N LEU A 147 -6.40 -5.08 -4.09
CA LEU A 147 -5.89 -3.99 -4.92
C LEU A 147 -5.72 -2.74 -4.05
N GLU A 148 -4.56 -2.13 -4.08
CA GLU A 148 -4.32 -0.83 -3.48
C GLU A 148 -4.50 0.26 -4.54
N LEU A 149 -5.24 1.30 -4.16
CA LEU A 149 -5.44 2.52 -4.92
C LEU A 149 -4.84 3.67 -4.13
N VAL A 150 -4.10 4.55 -4.82
CA VAL A 150 -3.45 5.69 -4.19
C VAL A 150 -3.70 6.96 -5.00
N GLN A 151 -4.05 8.04 -4.30
CA GLN A 151 -4.10 9.38 -4.87
C GLN A 151 -3.05 10.24 -4.18
N ARG A 152 -2.10 10.72 -4.97
CA ARG A 152 -1.04 11.65 -4.54
C ARG A 152 -1.37 13.06 -5.07
N PRO A 153 -0.92 14.13 -4.40
CA PRO A 153 -1.11 15.48 -4.90
C PRO A 153 -0.45 15.63 -6.27
N THR A 154 -1.19 16.19 -7.23
CA THR A 154 -0.69 16.51 -8.58
C THR A 154 -0.05 17.89 -8.66
N THR A 155 -0.06 18.63 -7.55
CA THR A 155 0.54 19.95 -7.44
C THR A 155 2.06 19.87 -7.69
N PRO A 156 2.63 20.76 -8.52
CA PRO A 156 4.06 20.82 -8.73
C PRO A 156 4.80 20.93 -7.40
N GLY A 157 5.78 20.05 -7.18
CA GLY A 157 6.63 20.05 -5.99
C GLY A 157 6.18 19.13 -4.84
N TYR A 158 5.10 18.35 -4.99
CA TYR A 158 4.87 17.24 -4.06
C TYR A 158 6.08 16.31 -4.06
N ARG A 159 6.60 16.01 -2.87
CA ARG A 159 7.62 14.99 -2.64
C ARG A 159 7.10 14.05 -1.57
N ARG A 160 7.39 12.76 -1.76
CA ARG A 160 7.23 11.78 -0.68
C ARG A 160 8.04 12.28 0.54
N PRO A 161 7.53 12.10 1.77
CA PRO A 161 8.31 12.40 2.97
C PRO A 161 9.67 11.71 2.94
N ASP A 162 10.66 12.32 3.56
CA ASP A 162 11.95 11.66 3.79
C ASP A 162 11.74 10.43 4.68
N PRO A 163 12.44 9.31 4.41
CA PRO A 163 12.36 8.14 5.26
C PRO A 163 13.00 8.40 6.62
N GLU A 164 12.52 7.68 7.63
CA GLU A 164 13.10 7.68 8.97
C GLU A 164 14.51 7.09 8.95
N ARG A 165 14.72 6.11 8.07
CA ARG A 165 16.05 5.54 7.80
C ARG A 165 16.10 4.88 6.43
N TRP A 166 17.32 4.76 5.91
CA TRP A 166 17.65 3.88 4.79
C TRP A 166 18.32 2.60 5.27
N TYR A 167 18.23 1.53 4.47
CA TYR A 167 18.92 0.26 4.74
C TYR A 167 19.31 -0.48 3.46
N PRO A 168 20.53 -1.02 3.34
CA PRO A 168 21.64 -0.90 4.29
C PRO A 168 22.40 0.42 4.15
N PHE A 169 22.18 1.19 3.07
CA PHE A 169 22.83 2.47 2.80
C PHE A 169 21.85 3.47 2.18
N VAL A 170 22.20 4.76 2.21
CA VAL A 170 21.48 5.83 1.52
C VAL A 170 21.83 5.79 0.03
N PRO A 171 20.86 5.70 -0.90
CA PRO A 171 21.16 5.71 -2.34
C PRO A 171 21.68 7.08 -2.79
N GLU A 172 22.61 7.09 -3.74
CA GLU A 172 23.17 8.33 -4.33
C GLU A 172 22.09 9.16 -5.04
N VAL A 173 21.11 8.47 -5.65
CA VAL A 173 19.94 9.07 -6.28
C VAL A 173 18.69 8.52 -5.60
N PRO A 174 17.93 9.36 -4.87
CA PRO A 174 16.66 8.93 -4.30
C PRO A 174 15.71 8.46 -5.38
N PHE A 175 14.96 7.39 -5.12
CA PHE A 175 13.90 6.93 -6.01
C PHE A 175 12.83 8.03 -6.13
N THR A 176 12.77 8.67 -7.30
CA THR A 176 11.82 9.76 -7.62
C THR A 176 10.46 9.22 -7.99
#